data_AF-A0A932PXX1-F1
#
_entry.id   AF-A0A932PXX1-F1
#
_cell.length_a   1.000
_cell.length_b   1.000
_cell.length_c   1.000
_cell.angle_alpha   90.00
_cell.angle_beta   90.00
_cell.angle_gamma   90.00
#
_symmetry.space_group_name_H-M   'P 1'
#
loop_
_entity.id
_entity.type
_entity.pdbx_description
1 polymer ?
#
loop_
_entity_poly.entity_id
_entity_poly.type
_entity_poly.pdbx_seq_one_letter_code
_entity_poly.pdbx_strand_id
1 'polypeptide(L)'
;MNWSGEAEQTLDAFCAMVPEVMRDLARASAHDEGEQLASERGAEEVESDDVVRGWIRTTPPEQRNSLVAVIEDLGFDPEPFADDLQSDEGWGEGDDELS
;
A
#
# COMPACT_ATOMS: atom_id res chain seq x y z
N MET A 1 0.90 -14.76 -11.73
CA MET A 1 1.17 -14.94 -10.29
C MET A 1 0.01 -15.70 -9.68
N ASN A 2 0.19 -16.45 -8.58
CA ASN A 2 -0.95 -16.91 -7.77
C ASN A 2 -1.30 -15.85 -6.72
N TRP A 3 -2.52 -15.87 -6.20
CA TRP A 3 -2.97 -14.99 -5.13
C TRP A 3 -3.60 -15.84 -4.04
N SER A 4 -3.17 -15.60 -2.79
CA SER A 4 -3.84 -16.21 -1.64
C SER A 4 -5.25 -15.63 -1.49
N GLY A 5 -6.17 -16.42 -0.93
CA GLY A 5 -7.53 -15.94 -0.67
C GLY A 5 -7.57 -14.75 0.31
N GLU A 6 -6.59 -14.64 1.20
CA GLU A 6 -6.45 -13.49 2.11
C GLU A 6 -5.98 -12.24 1.37
N ALA A 7 -5.07 -12.38 0.40
CA ALA A 7 -4.67 -11.27 -0.47
C ALA A 7 -5.84 -10.72 -1.30
N GLU A 8 -6.66 -11.61 -1.90
CA GLU A 8 -7.85 -11.20 -2.64
C GLU A 8 -8.85 -10.43 -1.77
N GLN A 9 -9.12 -10.93 -0.57
CA GLN A 9 -10.03 -10.28 0.40
C GLN A 9 -9.48 -8.93 0.87
N THR A 10 -8.17 -8.84 1.09
CA THR A 10 -7.50 -7.60 1.50
C THR A 10 -7.63 -6.53 0.40
N LEU A 11 -7.39 -6.91 -0.86
CA LEU A 11 -7.55 -6.01 -2.01
C LEU A 11 -9.00 -5.54 -2.17
N ASP A 12 -9.97 -6.45 -2.01
CA ASP A 12 -11.40 -6.12 -2.03
C ASP A 12 -11.78 -5.12 -0.93
N ALA A 13 -11.25 -5.31 0.28
CA ALA A 13 -11.49 -4.40 1.40
C ALA A 13 -10.96 -2.99 1.11
N PHE A 14 -9.75 -2.88 0.57
CA PHE A 14 -9.19 -1.59 0.13
C PHE A 14 -10.04 -0.93 -0.97
N CYS A 15 -10.41 -1.71 -1.98
CA CYS A 15 -11.24 -1.23 -3.09
C CYS A 15 -12.62 -0.74 -2.63
N ALA A 16 -13.19 -1.30 -1.56
CA ALA A 16 -14.48 -0.90 -1.03
C ALA A 16 -14.48 0.54 -0.47
N MET A 17 -13.33 1.06 -0.05
CA MET A 17 -13.17 2.43 0.45
C MET A 17 -13.03 3.48 -0.67
N VAL A 18 -12.76 3.03 -1.90
CA VAL A 18 -12.62 3.92 -3.06
C VAL A 18 -13.97 4.14 -3.75
N PRO A 19 -14.27 5.38 -4.22
CA PRO A 19 -15.44 5.64 -5.05
C PRO A 19 -15.52 4.69 -6.25
N GLU A 20 -16.72 4.22 -6.59
CA GLU A 20 -16.96 3.20 -7.63
C GLU A 20 -16.27 3.52 -8.96
N VAL A 21 -16.30 4.80 -9.37
CA VAL A 21 -15.69 5.28 -10.62
C VAL A 21 -14.16 5.08 -10.68
N MET A 22 -13.48 5.04 -9.54
CA MET A 22 -12.02 4.89 -9.44
C MET A 22 -11.60 3.47 -9.01
N ARG A 23 -12.55 2.62 -8.62
CA ARG A 23 -12.27 1.32 -7.99
C ARG A 23 -11.50 0.38 -8.93
N ASP A 24 -11.88 0.30 -10.20
CA ASP A 24 -11.21 -0.56 -11.17
C ASP A 24 -9.75 -0.13 -11.41
N LEU A 25 -9.50 1.18 -11.46
CA LEU A 25 -8.16 1.73 -11.63
C LEU A 25 -7.29 1.44 -10.38
N ALA A 26 -7.80 1.74 -9.19
CA ALA A 26 -7.09 1.48 -7.94
C ALA A 26 -6.79 -0.02 -7.76
N ARG A 27 -7.75 -0.89 -8.09
CA ARG A 27 -7.59 -2.34 -8.05
C ARG A 27 -6.47 -2.81 -8.98
N ALA A 28 -6.48 -2.36 -10.23
CA ALA A 28 -5.47 -2.74 -11.21
C ALA A 28 -4.07 -2.30 -10.77
N SER A 29 -3.92 -1.06 -10.30
CA SER A 29 -2.63 -0.55 -9.82
C SER A 29 -2.09 -1.33 -8.62
N ALA A 30 -2.93 -1.56 -7.59
CA ALA A 30 -2.50 -2.30 -6.40
C ALA A 30 -2.25 -3.79 -6.70
N HIS A 31 -2.99 -4.37 -7.65
CA HIS A 31 -2.77 -5.73 -8.12
C HIS A 31 -1.41 -5.87 -8.81
N ASP A 32 -1.11 -5.01 -9.78
CA ASP A 32 0.17 -5.04 -10.51
C ASP A 32 1.36 -4.83 -9.55
N GLU A 33 1.26 -3.88 -8.61
CA GLU A 33 2.30 -3.65 -7.60
C GLU A 33 2.46 -4.83 -6.64
N GLY A 34 1.36 -5.48 -6.23
CA GLY A 34 1.39 -6.68 -5.39
C GLY A 34 2.09 -7.86 -6.08
N GLU A 35 1.82 -8.11 -7.36
CA GLU A 35 2.53 -9.14 -8.14
C GLU A 35 4.02 -8.81 -8.30
N GLN A 36 4.35 -7.53 -8.47
CA GLN A 36 5.73 -7.07 -8.57
C GLN A 36 6.49 -7.31 -7.26
N LEU A 37 5.94 -6.89 -6.11
CA LEU A 37 6.48 -7.10 -4.78
C LEU A 37 6.72 -8.58 -4.48
N ALA A 38 5.72 -9.40 -4.80
CA ALA A 38 5.81 -10.83 -4.59
C ALA A 38 6.89 -11.48 -5.47
N SER A 39 7.06 -10.98 -6.69
CA SER A 39 8.14 -11.40 -7.60
C SER A 39 9.52 -10.95 -7.10
N GLU A 40 9.64 -9.74 -6.54
CA GLU A 40 10.91 -9.20 -6.00
C GLU A 40 11.45 -10.02 -4.83
N ARG A 41 10.57 -10.54 -3.97
CA ARG A 41 10.94 -11.49 -2.91
C ARG A 41 11.13 -12.93 -3.40
N GLY A 42 10.90 -13.20 -4.68
CA GLY A 42 11.12 -14.49 -5.32
C GLY A 42 10.11 -15.58 -4.96
N ALA A 43 8.87 -15.24 -4.61
CA ALA A 43 7.81 -16.25 -4.43
C ALA A 43 6.77 -16.19 -5.54
N GLU A 44 5.96 -17.24 -5.63
CA GLU A 44 5.04 -17.52 -6.75
C GLU A 44 3.57 -17.16 -6.45
N GLU A 45 3.29 -16.78 -5.20
CA GLU A 45 1.99 -16.38 -4.66
C GLU A 45 2.08 -14.97 -4.09
N VAL A 46 1.00 -14.19 -4.17
CA VAL A 46 0.81 -12.89 -3.51
C VAL A 46 0.13 -13.10 -2.17
N GLU A 47 0.74 -12.56 -1.11
CA GLU A 47 0.23 -12.58 0.25
C GLU A 47 -0.40 -11.23 0.61
N SER A 48 -1.20 -11.18 1.68
CA SER A 48 -1.86 -9.96 2.14
C SER A 48 -0.88 -8.80 2.38
N ASP A 49 0.32 -9.09 2.89
CA ASP A 49 1.38 -8.09 3.09
C ASP A 49 1.84 -7.43 1.78
N ASP A 50 1.90 -8.20 0.69
CA ASP A 50 2.25 -7.67 -0.63
C ASP A 50 1.15 -6.73 -1.14
N VAL A 51 -0.11 -7.05 -0.85
CA VAL A 51 -1.27 -6.20 -1.19
C VAL A 51 -1.26 -4.90 -0.39
N VAL A 52 -1.02 -4.97 0.92
CA VAL A 52 -0.95 -3.76 1.79
C VAL A 52 0.17 -2.84 1.30
N ARG A 53 1.38 -3.38 1.05
CA ARG A 53 2.50 -2.60 0.48
C ARG A 53 2.16 -2.03 -0.89
N GLY A 54 1.54 -2.82 -1.76
CA GLY A 54 1.14 -2.36 -3.09
C GLY A 54 0.10 -1.25 -3.05
N TRP A 55 -0.84 -1.32 -2.11
CA TRP A 55 -1.81 -0.25 -1.87
C TRP A 55 -1.13 1.05 -1.40
N ILE A 56 -0.18 0.96 -0.46
CA ILE A 56 0.54 2.14 0.05
C ILE A 56 1.35 2.79 -1.08
N ARG A 57 2.09 2.01 -1.86
CA ARG A 57 2.97 2.53 -2.93
C ARG A 57 2.19 3.18 -4.07
N THR A 58 1.03 2.64 -4.41
CA THR A 58 0.15 3.20 -5.44
C THR A 58 -0.69 4.37 -4.95
N THR A 59 -0.77 4.58 -3.62
CA THR A 59 -1.42 5.74 -3.01
C THR A 59 -0.52 6.99 -3.10
N PRO A 60 -1.07 8.17 -3.46
CA PRO A 60 -0.33 9.43 -3.46
C PRO A 60 0.37 9.70 -2.11
N PRO A 61 1.63 10.19 -2.09
CA PRO A 61 2.41 10.36 -0.87
C PRO A 61 1.68 11.15 0.24
N GLU A 62 1.01 12.25 -0.14
CA GLU A 62 0.25 13.11 0.78
C GLU A 62 -0.91 12.40 1.49
N GLN A 63 -1.36 11.23 0.99
CA GLN A 63 -2.45 10.44 1.56
C GLN A 63 -1.97 9.23 2.37
N ARG A 64 -0.69 8.83 2.24
CA ARG A 64 -0.16 7.59 2.85
C ARG A 64 -0.24 7.60 4.38
N ASN A 65 0.01 8.74 5.02
CA ASN A 65 -0.12 8.87 6.48
C ASN A 65 -1.53 8.52 7.00
N SER A 66 -2.57 8.75 6.20
CA SER A 66 -3.94 8.41 6.58
C SER A 66 -4.23 6.91 6.50
N LEU A 67 -3.39 6.13 5.81
CA LEU A 67 -3.56 4.68 5.68
C LEU A 67 -3.23 3.93 6.96
N VAL A 68 -2.48 4.52 7.91
CA VAL A 68 -2.16 3.86 9.19
C VAL A 68 -3.42 3.36 9.88
N ALA A 69 -4.40 4.24 10.08
CA ALA A 69 -5.66 3.88 10.74
C ALA A 69 -6.48 2.86 9.93
N VAL A 70 -6.37 2.88 8.60
CA VAL A 70 -7.05 1.93 7.71
C VAL A 70 -6.42 0.54 7.84
N ILE A 71 -5.09 0.46 7.83
CA ILE A 71 -4.34 -0.79 7.98
C ILE A 71 -4.64 -1.42 9.34
N GLU A 72 -4.69 -0.62 10.40
CA GLU A 72 -5.10 -1.07 11.74
C GLU A 72 -6.55 -1.58 11.78
N ASP A 73 -7.49 -0.87 11.13
CA ASP A 73 -8.92 -1.28 11.07
C ASP A 73 -9.11 -2.60 10.29
N LEU A 74 -8.26 -2.84 9.29
CA LEU A 74 -8.20 -4.11 8.56
C LEU A 74 -7.50 -5.24 9.33
N GLY A 75 -6.95 -4.95 10.52
CA GLY A 75 -6.34 -5.93 11.42
C GLY A 75 -4.86 -6.19 11.18
N PHE A 76 -4.18 -5.34 10.42
CA PHE A 76 -2.75 -5.43 10.17
C PHE A 76 -1.96 -4.51 11.13
N ASP A 77 -0.74 -4.93 11.45
CA ASP A 77 0.23 -4.07 12.11
C ASP A 77 0.82 -3.09 11.08
N PRO A 78 0.78 -1.76 11.29
CA PRO A 78 1.38 -0.81 10.37
C PRO A 78 2.92 -0.75 10.44
N GLU A 79 3.55 -1.24 11.52
CA GLU A 79 5.00 -1.15 11.73
C GLU A 79 5.84 -1.76 10.58
N PRO A 80 5.50 -2.94 10.02
CA PRO A 80 6.22 -3.54 8.88
C PRO A 80 6.13 -2.76 7.55
N PHE A 81 5.32 -1.71 7.50
CA PHE A 81 5.09 -0.86 6.32
C PHE A 81 5.53 0.59 6.55
N ALA A 82 6.18 0.90 7.67
CA ALA A 82 6.51 2.26 8.07
C ALA A 82 7.34 3.01 7.00
N ASP A 83 8.31 2.37 6.38
CA ASP A 83 9.13 2.98 5.31
C ASP A 83 8.29 3.40 4.08
N ASP A 84 7.33 2.56 3.66
CA ASP A 84 6.45 2.89 2.54
C ASP A 84 5.46 4.01 2.91
N LEU A 85 4.97 4.00 4.15
CA LEU A 85 4.03 5.00 4.69
C LEU A 85 4.66 6.38 4.88
N GLN A 86 5.93 6.43 5.30
CA GLN A 86 6.69 7.65 5.59
C GLN A 86 7.35 8.26 4.35
N SER A 87 7.32 7.58 3.20
CA SER A 87 8.12 7.96 2.03
C SER A 87 7.98 9.43 1.65
N ASP A 88 9.12 10.09 1.80
CA ASP A 88 9.44 11.52 1.92
C ASP A 88 9.31 12.30 0.59
N GLU A 89 8.28 12.07 -0.22
CA GLU A 89 8.09 12.86 -1.44
C GLU A 89 7.30 14.13 -1.16
N GLY A 90 7.99 15.04 -0.44
CA GLY A 90 7.69 16.46 -0.38
C GLY A 90 7.64 17.03 1.03
N TRP A 91 8.79 17.31 1.65
CA TRP A 91 9.16 18.61 2.22
C TRP A 91 10.67 18.67 2.50
N GLY A 92 11.48 18.71 1.45
CA GLY A 92 12.85 19.21 1.52
C GLY A 92 12.90 20.74 1.45
N GLU A 93 12.13 21.44 2.29
CA GLU A 93 12.27 22.87 2.53
C GLU A 93 12.30 23.12 4.03
N GLY A 94 13.53 23.16 4.57
CA GLY A 94 13.76 23.51 5.98
C GLY A 94 15.10 23.02 6.54
N ASP A 95 16.21 23.12 5.81
CA ASP A 95 17.52 23.22 6.47
C ASP A 95 17.65 24.66 7.00
N ASP A 96 16.89 24.94 8.06
CA ASP A 96 17.10 26.07 8.94
C ASP A 96 17.37 25.44 10.30
N GLU A 97 18.65 25.17 10.61
CA GLU A 97 19.27 25.55 11.88
C GLU A 97 20.81 25.33 11.86
N LEU A 98 21.51 26.47 11.85
CA LEU A 98 22.73 26.76 12.62
C LEU A 98 24.10 26.23 12.12
N SER A 99 24.86 27.10 11.44
CA SER A 99 26.17 27.55 11.94
C SER A 99 26.68 28.84 11.30
#